data_AF-A0A6J5TTZ5-F1
#
_entry.id   AF-A0A6J5TTZ5-F1
#
_cell.length_a   1.000
_cell.length_b   1.000
_cell.length_c   1.000
_cell.angle_alpha   90.00
_cell.angle_beta   90.00
_cell.angle_gamma   90.00
#
_symmetry.space_group_name_H-M   'P 1'
#
loop_
_entity.id
_entity.type
_entity.pdbx_description
1 polymer ?
#
loop_
_entity_poly.entity_id
_entity_poly.type
_entity_poly.pdbx_seq_one_letter_code
_entity_poly.pdbx_strand_id
1 'polypeptide(L)'
;MHDFVQFLTKNECLIIDHGEETTGESRTLKLSGNSIKELPEEIGELIHLRHIDLSYSRILETLPDTICGLYNLSTLRFVKCSELKKLPENMGNLINLKHLYVESYNNLKSLPKGIGRLTSLQTLDVCRCWWRQ
;
A
#
# COMPACT_ATOMS: atom_id res chain seq x y z
N MET A 1 18.31 0.43 -7.54
CA MET A 1 17.86 1.51 -8.48
C MET A 1 17.57 1.02 -9.91
N HIS A 2 18.50 0.41 -10.66
CA HIS A 2 18.20 -0.11 -12.01
C HIS A 2 17.08 -1.17 -11.99
N ASP A 3 17.11 -2.06 -10.99
CA ASP A 3 16.09 -3.11 -10.82
C ASP A 3 14.72 -2.53 -10.41
N PHE A 4 14.71 -1.41 -9.68
CA PHE A 4 13.49 -0.69 -9.32
C PHE A 4 12.82 -0.05 -10.54
N VAL A 5 13.60 0.57 -11.42
CA VAL A 5 13.07 1.14 -12.67
C VAL A 5 12.53 0.02 -13.57
N GLN A 6 13.22 -1.12 -13.66
CA GLN A 6 12.72 -2.29 -14.38
C GLN A 6 11.44 -2.85 -13.77
N PHE A 7 11.33 -2.85 -12.44
CA PHE A 7 10.11 -3.25 -11.75
C PHE A 7 8.94 -2.32 -12.13
N LEU A 8 9.16 -1.00 -12.12
CA LEU A 8 8.12 -0.03 -12.47
C LEU A 8 7.68 -0.15 -13.92
N THR A 9 8.62 -0.34 -14.86
CA THR A 9 8.29 -0.50 -16.29
C THR A 9 7.60 -1.83 -16.57
N LYS A 10 8.03 -2.92 -15.93
CA LYS A 10 7.42 -4.25 -16.07
C LYS A 10 5.98 -4.31 -15.57
N ASN A 11 5.66 -3.57 -14.51
CA ASN A 11 4.33 -3.57 -13.89
C ASN A 11 3.47 -2.39 -14.36
N GLU A 12 3.78 -1.81 -15.53
CA GLU A 12 3.06 -0.68 -16.14
C GLU A 12 2.66 0.39 -15.11
N CYS A 13 3.61 0.71 -14.22
CA CYS A 13 3.30 1.51 -13.05
C CYS A 13 2.94 2.94 -13.45
N LEU A 14 1.79 3.42 -12.98
CA LEU A 14 1.38 4.80 -13.18
C LEU A 14 1.67 5.60 -11.93
N ILE A 15 2.69 6.46 -12.00
CA ILE A 15 2.90 7.53 -11.04
C ILE A 15 2.19 8.77 -11.58
N ILE A 16 1.13 9.19 -10.88
CA ILE A 16 0.35 10.36 -11.24
C ILE A 16 0.65 11.45 -10.22
N ASP A 17 1.20 12.56 -10.69
CA ASP A 17 1.37 13.76 -9.91
C ASP A 17 0.12 14.64 -10.11
N HIS A 18 -0.69 14.76 -9.06
CA HIS A 18 -1.81 15.71 -9.06
C HIS A 18 -1.31 17.04 -8.51
N GLY A 19 -1.13 18.02 -9.39
CA GLY A 19 -0.95 19.42 -9.03
C GLY A 19 -2.30 20.13 -8.98
N GLU A 20 -2.89 20.26 -7.79
CA GLU A 20 -3.94 21.26 -7.56
C GLU A 20 -3.32 22.42 -6.78
N GLU A 21 -3.52 23.65 -7.28
CA GLU A 21 -2.92 24.92 -6.84
C GLU A 21 -3.16 25.30 -5.36
N THR A 22 -3.80 24.46 -4.54
CA THR A 22 -4.14 24.82 -3.16
C THR A 22 -3.82 23.77 -2.10
N THR A 23 -3.45 22.53 -2.46
CA THR A 23 -2.97 21.53 -1.50
C THR A 23 -1.87 20.70 -2.12
N GLY A 24 -0.66 20.74 -1.54
CA GLY A 24 0.60 20.28 -2.15
C GLY A 24 0.54 18.94 -2.90
N GLU A 25 1.33 18.88 -3.96
CA GLU A 25 1.52 17.77 -4.91
C GLU A 25 1.15 16.39 -4.32
N SER A 26 0.06 15.81 -4.85
CA SER A 26 -0.38 14.48 -4.45
C SER A 26 0.15 13.45 -5.45
N ARG A 27 1.24 12.78 -5.06
CA ARG A 27 1.84 11.70 -5.85
C ARG A 27 1.14 10.38 -5.55
N THR A 28 0.59 9.78 -6.60
CA THR A 28 -0.16 8.53 -6.53
C THR A 28 0.56 7.43 -7.28
N LEU A 29 0.78 6.29 -6.63
CA LEU A 29 1.33 5.08 -7.23
C LEU A 29 0.21 4.08 -7.47
N LYS A 30 -0.10 3.80 -8.74
CA LYS A 30 -1.07 2.76 -9.12
C LYS A 30 -0.32 1.54 -9.64
N LEU A 31 -0.43 0.46 -8.89
CA LEU A 31 0.07 -0.88 -9.23
C LEU A 31 -1.08 -1.90 -9.29
N SER A 32 -2.32 -1.41 -9.33
CA SER A 32 -3.52 -2.23 -9.31
C SER A 32 -3.57 -3.19 -10.50
N GLY A 33 -3.90 -4.47 -10.24
CA GLY A 33 -4.07 -5.50 -11.28
C GLY A 33 -2.77 -6.15 -11.76
N ASN A 34 -1.62 -5.78 -11.18
CA ASN A 34 -0.34 -6.38 -11.54
C ASN A 34 -0.06 -7.70 -10.80
N SER A 35 0.70 -8.57 -11.45
CA SER A 35 1.20 -9.84 -10.89
C SER A 35 2.46 -9.60 -10.04
N ILE A 36 2.32 -8.80 -8.98
CA ILE A 36 3.39 -8.45 -8.05
C ILE A 36 3.32 -9.36 -6.84
N LYS A 37 4.38 -10.14 -6.60
CA LYS A 37 4.49 -10.99 -5.41
C LYS A 37 4.95 -10.21 -4.18
N GLU A 38 5.88 -9.29 -4.37
CA GLU A 38 6.45 -8.41 -3.35
C GLU A 38 6.85 -7.08 -3.99
N LEU A 39 6.82 -6.00 -3.21
CA LEU A 39 7.39 -4.73 -3.63
C LEU A 39 8.88 -4.67 -3.27
N PRO A 40 9.71 -4.08 -4.13
CA PRO A 40 11.11 -3.84 -3.84
C PRO A 40 11.28 -2.83 -2.69
N GLU A 41 12.37 -2.95 -1.93
CA GLU A 41 12.65 -2.11 -0.77
C GLU A 41 12.77 -0.62 -1.12
N GLU A 42 13.19 -0.29 -2.35
CA GLU A 42 13.29 1.08 -2.85
C GLU A 42 11.95 1.83 -2.89
N ILE A 43 10.80 1.13 -2.72
CA ILE A 43 9.51 1.80 -2.54
C ILE A 43 9.52 2.82 -1.40
N GLY A 44 10.32 2.57 -0.35
CA GLY A 44 10.47 3.48 0.80
C GLY A 44 11.18 4.80 0.47
N GLU A 45 11.89 4.88 -0.66
CA GLU A 45 12.57 6.12 -1.11
C GLU A 45 11.58 7.12 -1.73
N LEU A 46 10.38 6.69 -2.08
CA LEU A 46 9.34 7.52 -2.69
C LEU A 46 8.58 8.37 -1.65
N ILE A 47 9.32 9.12 -0.81
CA ILE A 47 8.82 9.87 0.35
C ILE A 47 7.72 10.90 0.05
N HIS A 48 7.55 11.28 -1.22
CA HIS A 48 6.51 12.21 -1.66
C HIS A 48 5.18 11.52 -1.99
N LEU A 49 5.12 10.18 -1.93
CA LEU A 49 3.87 9.44 -2.16
C LEU A 49 2.84 9.76 -1.09
N ARG A 50 1.63 10.08 -1.57
CA ARG A 50 0.44 10.27 -0.74
C ARG A 50 -0.57 9.15 -0.89
N HIS A 51 -0.57 8.47 -2.03
CA HIS A 51 -1.54 7.44 -2.34
C HIS A 51 -0.85 6.23 -2.96
N ILE A 52 -1.12 5.04 -2.44
CA ILE A 52 -0.69 3.77 -3.05
C ILE A 52 -1.91 2.88 -3.22
N ASP A 53 -2.10 2.41 -4.46
CA ASP A 53 -3.14 1.46 -4.82
C ASP A 53 -2.53 0.15 -5.37
N LEU A 54 -2.66 -0.91 -4.59
CA LEU A 54 -2.22 -2.28 -4.89
C LEU A 54 -3.42 -3.21 -5.06
N SER A 55 -4.61 -2.66 -5.32
CA SER A 55 -5.82 -3.45 -5.49
C SER A 55 -5.67 -4.46 -6.63
N TYR A 56 -6.35 -5.60 -6.55
CA TYR A 56 -6.30 -6.67 -7.54
C TYR A 56 -4.92 -7.33 -7.74
N SER A 57 -3.92 -7.02 -6.90
CA SER A 57 -2.64 -7.75 -6.86
C SER A 57 -2.80 -9.08 -6.15
N ARG A 58 -3.37 -10.06 -6.86
CA ARG A 58 -3.82 -11.34 -6.29
C ARG A 58 -2.70 -12.16 -5.64
N ILE A 59 -1.47 -12.07 -6.14
CA ILE A 59 -0.33 -12.85 -5.66
C ILE A 59 0.55 -12.10 -4.65
N LEU A 60 0.19 -10.87 -4.26
CA LEU A 60 0.95 -10.07 -3.32
C LEU A 60 0.87 -10.70 -1.93
N GLU A 61 2.00 -11.15 -1.39
CA GLU A 61 2.02 -11.86 -0.10
C GLU A 61 2.26 -10.92 1.09
N THR A 62 3.11 -9.91 0.89
CA THR A 62 3.57 -8.96 1.91
C THR A 62 4.08 -7.68 1.26
N LEU A 63 4.34 -6.67 2.09
CA LEU A 63 5.08 -5.45 1.73
C LEU A 63 6.46 -5.46 2.39
N PRO A 64 7.44 -4.74 1.83
CA PRO A 64 8.71 -4.48 2.49
C PRO A 64 8.49 -3.52 3.67
N ASP A 65 9.27 -3.67 4.73
CA ASP A 65 9.16 -2.81 5.91
C ASP A 65 9.51 -1.34 5.60
N THR A 66 10.30 -1.09 4.54
CA THR A 66 10.66 0.25 4.07
C THR A 66 9.45 1.08 3.64
N ILE A 67 8.31 0.45 3.30
CA ILE A 67 7.07 1.20 3.03
C ILE A 67 6.62 2.03 4.24
N CYS A 68 6.99 1.62 5.46
CA CYS A 68 6.72 2.35 6.69
C CYS A 68 7.54 3.66 6.81
N GLY A 69 8.50 3.88 5.91
CA GLY A 69 9.24 5.14 5.76
C GLY A 69 8.48 6.23 4.99
N LEU A 70 7.34 5.88 4.36
CA LEU A 70 6.51 6.81 3.60
C LEU A 70 5.63 7.67 4.53
N TYR A 71 6.28 8.55 5.30
CA TYR A 71 5.61 9.34 6.34
C TYR A 71 4.52 10.28 5.80
N ASN A 72 4.55 10.65 4.51
CA ASN A 72 3.52 11.48 3.85
C ASN A 72 2.33 10.68 3.28
N LEU A 73 2.36 9.34 3.39
CA LEU A 73 1.32 8.50 2.83
C LEU A 73 0.00 8.74 3.55
N SER A 74 -1.03 9.13 2.79
CA SER A 74 -2.38 9.41 3.29
C SER A 74 -3.34 8.27 3.03
N THR A 75 -3.14 7.53 1.93
CA THR A 75 -4.07 6.47 1.51
C THR A 75 -3.31 5.23 1.07
N LEU A 76 -3.70 4.07 1.59
CA LEU A 76 -3.14 2.78 1.23
C LEU A 76 -4.27 1.77 0.98
N ARG A 77 -4.28 1.15 -0.21
CA ARG A 77 -5.37 0.26 -0.66
C ARG A 77 -4.86 -1.13 -1.08
N PHE A 78 -5.47 -2.14 -0.49
CA PHE A 78 -5.32 -3.57 -0.82
C PHE A 78 -6.70 -4.17 -1.04
N VAL A 79 -7.37 -3.85 -2.13
CA VAL A 79 -8.70 -4.41 -2.42
C VAL A 79 -8.54 -5.68 -3.27
N LYS A 80 -9.24 -6.78 -2.97
CA LYS A 80 -9.11 -8.07 -3.69
C LYS A 80 -7.68 -8.62 -3.80
N CYS A 81 -6.86 -8.50 -2.75
CA CYS A 81 -5.54 -9.11 -2.68
C CYS A 81 -5.62 -10.49 -2.01
N SER A 82 -5.81 -11.55 -2.82
CA SER A 82 -6.08 -12.89 -2.32
C SER A 82 -4.97 -13.49 -1.46
N GLU A 83 -3.70 -13.33 -1.86
CA GLU A 83 -2.56 -13.96 -1.18
C GLU A 83 -1.94 -13.10 -0.06
N LEU A 84 -2.51 -11.93 0.26
CA LEU A 84 -1.95 -11.04 1.28
C LEU A 84 -2.06 -11.68 2.67
N LYS A 85 -0.91 -12.07 3.23
CA LYS A 85 -0.79 -12.81 4.50
C LYS A 85 -0.49 -11.92 5.70
N LYS A 86 0.33 -10.89 5.49
CA LYS A 86 0.79 -9.99 6.54
C LYS A 86 0.99 -8.56 6.01
N LEU A 87 0.84 -7.61 6.92
CA LEU A 87 1.25 -6.23 6.73
C LEU A 87 2.51 -5.97 7.58
N PRO A 88 3.35 -5.00 7.20
CA PRO A 88 4.62 -4.74 7.89
C PRO A 88 4.38 -4.32 9.34
N GLU A 89 5.24 -4.78 10.26
CA GLU A 89 5.02 -4.60 11.70
C GLU A 89 5.05 -3.13 12.12
N ASN A 90 5.83 -2.33 11.39
CA ASN A 90 6.08 -0.92 11.63
C ASN A 90 5.07 0.02 10.95
N MET A 91 3.89 -0.46 10.53
CA MET A 91 2.86 0.40 9.94
C MET A 91 2.51 1.62 10.80
N GLY A 92 2.71 1.55 12.12
CA GLY A 92 2.55 2.68 13.04
C GLY A 92 3.44 3.91 12.75
N ASN A 93 4.43 3.80 11.87
CA ASN A 93 5.25 4.93 11.43
C ASN A 93 4.57 5.79 10.34
N LEU A 94 3.49 5.29 9.73
CA LEU A 94 2.70 6.02 8.73
C LEU A 94 1.77 7.04 9.41
N ILE A 95 2.34 7.99 10.15
CA ILE A 95 1.61 8.90 11.04
C ILE A 95 0.57 9.79 10.33
N ASN A 96 0.72 10.00 9.02
CA ASN A 96 -0.23 10.77 8.21
C ASN A 96 -1.25 9.90 7.46
N LEU A 97 -1.26 8.58 7.67
CA LEU A 97 -2.20 7.68 7.00
C LEU A 97 -3.62 7.94 7.50
N LYS A 98 -4.49 8.36 6.58
CA LYS A 98 -5.90 8.66 6.85
C LYS A 98 -6.82 7.52 6.45
N HIS A 99 -6.50 6.82 5.37
CA HIS A 99 -7.36 5.76 4.85
C HIS A 99 -6.55 4.49 4.57
N LEU A 100 -6.93 3.41 5.25
CA LEU A 100 -6.40 2.08 5.04
C LEU A 100 -7.54 1.13 4.67
N TYR A 101 -7.46 0.57 3.46
CA TYR A 101 -8.40 -0.43 2.96
C TYR A 101 -7.65 -1.75 2.76
N VAL A 102 -8.12 -2.81 3.43
CA VAL A 102 -7.51 -4.14 3.37
C VAL A 102 -8.59 -5.20 3.18
N GLU A 103 -8.65 -5.74 1.98
CA GLU A 103 -9.53 -6.84 1.61
C GLU A 103 -8.68 -8.04 1.17
N SER A 104 -8.67 -9.08 2.00
CA SER A 104 -7.94 -10.33 1.75
C SER A 104 -8.86 -11.54 1.89
N TYR A 105 -8.60 -12.57 1.10
CA TYR A 105 -9.37 -13.83 1.08
C TYR A 105 -8.88 -14.76 2.21
N ASN A 106 -9.11 -14.36 3.47
CA ASN A 106 -8.78 -15.10 4.69
C ASN A 106 -7.28 -15.34 4.99
N ASN A 107 -6.36 -14.94 4.12
CA ASN A 107 -4.93 -15.12 4.35
C ASN A 107 -4.36 -14.13 5.39
N LEU A 108 -4.95 -12.95 5.52
CA LEU A 108 -4.55 -11.97 6.53
C LEU A 108 -5.06 -12.35 7.93
N LYS A 109 -4.19 -12.99 8.72
CA LYS A 109 -4.54 -13.52 10.05
C LYS A 109 -4.75 -12.44 11.11
N SER A 110 -3.98 -11.36 11.05
CA SER A 110 -4.02 -10.27 12.03
C SER A 110 -3.48 -8.97 11.43
N LEU A 111 -3.94 -7.85 11.98
CA LEU A 111 -3.31 -6.54 11.75
C LEU A 111 -2.02 -6.45 12.58
N PRO A 112 -1.03 -5.65 12.13
CA PRO A 112 0.22 -5.47 12.87
C PRO A 112 -0.05 -4.70 14.17
N LYS A 113 0.72 -5.00 15.22
CA LYS A 113 0.57 -4.36 16.55
C LYS A 113 0.69 -2.83 16.47
N GLY A 114 1.48 -2.32 15.52
CA GLY A 114 1.68 -0.89 15.30
C GLY A 114 0.45 -0.13 14.77
N ILE A 115 -0.63 -0.80 14.35
CA ILE A 115 -1.81 -0.13 13.76
C ILE A 115 -2.43 0.92 14.69
N GLY A 116 -2.39 0.70 16.01
CA GLY A 116 -2.91 1.65 17.00
C GLY A 116 -2.12 2.96 17.13
N ARG A 117 -0.93 3.05 16.50
CA ARG A 117 -0.12 4.28 16.46
C ARG A 117 -0.48 5.21 15.30
N LEU A 118 -1.39 4.79 14.41
CA LEU A 118 -1.87 5.60 13.30
C LEU A 118 -2.84 6.68 13.79
N THR A 119 -2.32 7.76 14.35
CA THR A 119 -3.11 8.82 14.99
C THR A 119 -3.97 9.62 14.02
N SER A 120 -3.61 9.66 12.73
CA SER A 120 -4.36 10.37 11.70
C SER A 120 -5.40 9.50 11.00
N LEU A 121 -5.57 8.23 11.39
CA LEU A 121 -6.43 7.28 10.70
C LEU A 121 -7.90 7.64 10.87
N GLN A 122 -8.56 7.92 9.75
CA GLN A 122 -9.99 8.25 9.68
C GLN A 122 -10.81 7.05 9.22
N THR A 123 -10.24 6.21 8.36
CA THR A 123 -10.91 5.03 7.81
C THR A 123 -9.99 3.83 7.92
N LEU A 124 -10.48 2.79 8.61
CA LEU A 124 -9.90 1.46 8.62
C LEU A 124 -10.97 0.48 8.15
N ASP A 125 -10.88 0.05 6.90
CA ASP A 125 -11.74 -0.98 6.34
C ASP A 125 -10.94 -2.26 6.18
N VAL A 126 -11.26 -3.27 7.00
CA VAL A 126 -10.61 -4.58 6.95
C VAL A 126 -11.66 -5.63 6.73
N CYS A 127 -11.86 -6.00 5.47
CA CYS A 127 -12.81 -7.01 5.07
C CYS A 127 -12.09 -8.34 4.82
N ARG A 128 -12.46 -9.37 5.58
CA ARG A 128 -12.18 -10.76 5.20
C ARG A 128 -13.36 -11.23 4.37
N CYS A 129 -13.36 -10.97 3.07
CA CYS A 129 -14.47 -11.36 2.23
C CYS A 129 -14.56 -12.89 2.14
N TRP A 130 -15.58 -13.44 2.80
CA TRP A 130 -16.02 -14.82 2.64
C TRP A 130 -16.96 -14.85 1.42
N TRP A 131 -16.43 -15.21 0.25
CA TRP A 131 -17.28 -15.85 -0.74
C TRP A 131 -16.83 -17.29 -0.83
N ARG A 132 -17.51 -18.11 -0.02
CA ARG A 132 -17.53 -19.56 -0.15
C ARG A 132 -17.80 -19.93 -1.61
N GLN A 133 -16.97 -20.79 -2.18
CA GLN A 133 -17.42 -21.95 -2.94
C GLN A 133 -16.58 -23.15 -2.50
#